data_AF-A0A838K183-F1
#
_entry.id   AF-A0A838K183-F1
#
_cell.length_a   1.000
_cell.length_b   1.000
_cell.length_c   1.000
_cell.angle_alpha   90.00
_cell.angle_beta   90.00
_cell.angle_gamma   90.00
#
_symmetry.space_group_name_H-M   'P 1'
#
loop_
_entity.id
_entity.type
_entity.pdbx_description
1 polymer ?
#
loop_
_entity_poly.entity_id
_entity_poly.type
_entity_poly.pdbx_seq_one_letter_code
_entity_poly.pdbx_strand_id
1 'polypeptide(L)' 'MTRLTNSWNLAGTPAGSVPAGRDDGGAPIGVQVVGPWGGEQIVLGVMEAIEGLVGGPWPPVARDAPVS' A
#
# COMPACT_ATOMS: atom_id res chain seq x y z
N MET A 1 -2.41 22.94 -10.40
CA MET A 1 -1.83 22.19 -9.27
C MET A 1 -2.88 21.22 -8.72
N THR A 2 -3.32 20.26 -9.53
CA THR A 2 -4.39 19.27 -9.16
C THR A 2 -4.29 18.08 -10.13
N ARG A 3 -3.12 17.42 -10.17
CA ARG A 3 -2.75 16.54 -11.29
C ARG A 3 -2.34 15.12 -10.91
N LEU A 4 -2.73 14.58 -9.75
CA LEU A 4 -2.39 13.19 -9.36
C LEU A 4 -3.47 12.41 -8.60
N THR A 5 -4.70 12.95 -8.42
CA THR A 5 -5.70 12.27 -7.54
C THR A 5 -7.13 12.24 -8.09
N ASN A 6 -7.35 12.65 -9.34
CA ASN A 6 -8.72 12.75 -9.87
C ASN A 6 -9.22 11.49 -10.60
N SER A 7 -8.33 10.68 -11.18
CA SER A 7 -8.73 9.48 -11.91
C SER A 7 -9.12 8.32 -11.00
N TRP A 8 -8.47 8.24 -9.83
CA TRP A 8 -8.65 7.12 -8.89
C TRP A 8 -9.75 7.33 -7.86
N ASN A 9 -10.05 8.58 -7.49
CA ASN A 9 -11.18 8.87 -6.62
C ASN A 9 -12.55 8.69 -7.31
N LEU A 10 -12.59 8.60 -8.65
CA LEU A 10 -13.85 8.52 -9.41
C LEU A 10 -14.18 7.10 -9.91
N ALA A 11 -13.28 6.12 -9.78
CA ALA A 11 -13.43 4.83 -10.47
C ALA A 11 -13.92 3.67 -9.61
N GLY A 12 -13.97 3.81 -8.27
CA GLY A 12 -14.32 2.69 -7.39
C GLY A 12 -13.46 1.44 -7.62
N THR A 13 -12.25 1.62 -8.15
CA THR A 13 -11.33 0.53 -8.43
C THR A 13 -10.63 0.13 -7.14
N PRO A 14 -10.59 -1.18 -6.83
CA PRO A 14 -9.92 -1.66 -5.64
C PRO A 14 -8.44 -1.29 -5.68
N ALA A 15 -7.99 -0.60 -4.64
CA ALA A 15 -6.63 -0.14 -4.50
C ALA A 15 -6.20 -0.34 -3.04
N GLY A 16 -5.03 -0.95 -2.83
CA GLY A 16 -4.49 -1.17 -1.50
C GLY A 16 -2.99 -0.88 -1.45
N SER A 17 -2.52 -0.35 -0.32
CA SER A 17 -1.11 -0.07 -0.08
C SER A 17 -0.53 -1.15 0.83
N VAL A 18 0.61 -1.72 0.44
CA VAL A 18 1.29 -2.77 1.19
C VAL A 18 2.75 -2.40 1.45
N PRO A 19 3.29 -2.67 2.65
CA PRO A 19 4.72 -2.61 2.90
C PRO A 19 5.54 -3.43 1.90
N ALA A 20 6.64 -2.87 1.40
CA ALA A 20 7.55 -3.56 0.48
C ALA A 20 9.02 -3.55 0.93
N GLY A 21 9.28 -3.23 2.20
CA GLY A 21 10.62 -3.22 2.80
C GLY A 21 11.12 -1.82 3.16
N ARG A 22 12.44 -1.67 3.23
CA ARG A 22 13.15 -0.40 3.49
C ARG A 22 14.26 -0.21 2.47
N ASP A 23 14.58 1.04 2.16
CA ASP A 23 15.78 1.36 1.37
C ASP A 23 17.06 1.24 2.22
N ASP A 24 18.22 1.42 1.58
CA ASP A 24 19.54 1.36 2.23
C ASP A 24 19.73 2.42 3.34
N GLY A 25 18.91 3.47 3.34
CA GLY A 25 18.85 4.51 4.37
C GLY A 25 17.86 4.21 5.50
N GLY A 26 17.15 3.08 5.43
CA GLY A 26 16.13 2.67 6.40
C GLY A 26 14.75 3.30 6.19
N ALA A 27 14.54 4.05 5.10
CA ALA A 27 13.26 4.66 4.81
C ALA A 27 12.24 3.59 4.36
N PRO A 28 10.98 3.66 4.83
CA PRO A 28 9.95 2.69 4.47
C PRO A 28 9.56 2.80 2.99
N ILE A 29 9.52 1.64 2.30
CA ILE A 29 9.02 1.53 0.92
C ILE A 29 7.62 0.91 0.95
N GLY A 30 6.66 1.55 0.27
CA GLY A 30 5.31 1.03 0.08
C GLY A 30 4.99 0.80 -1.39
N VAL A 31 4.21 -0.24 -1.68
CA VAL A 31 3.69 -0.54 -3.02
C VAL A 31 2.19 -0.27 -3.06
N GLN A 32 1.74 0.48 -4.05
CA GLN A 32 0.33 0.68 -4.34
C GLN A 32 -0.12 -0.33 -5.39
N VAL A 33 -0.96 -1.28 -4.99
CA VAL A 33 -1.61 -2.21 -5.90
C VAL A 33 -2.93 -1.60 -6.34
N VAL A 34 -3.23 -1.63 -7.64
CA VAL A 34 -4.54 -1.28 -8.18
C VAL A 34 -5.02 -2.39 -9.10
N GLY A 35 -6.25 -2.84 -8.88
CA GLY A 35 -6.94 -3.81 -9.74
C GLY A 35 -8.04 -3.19 -10.61
N PRO A 36 -8.56 -3.97 -11.58
CA PRO A 36 -9.76 -3.61 -12.32
C PRO A 36 -10.98 -3.57 -11.38
N TRP A 37 -12.07 -2.95 -11.83
CA TRP A 37 -13.33 -2.89 -11.08
C TRP A 37 -13.85 -4.31 -10.73
N GLY A 38 -14.23 -4.54 -9.47
CA GLY A 38 -14.60 -5.88 -8.97
C GLY A 38 -13.42 -6.84 -8.75
N GLY A 39 -12.19 -6.34 -8.79
CA GLY A 39 -10.94 -7.10 -8.65
C GLY A 39 -10.37 -7.15 -7.22
N GLU A 40 -11.18 -6.96 -6.18
CA GLU A 40 -10.73 -6.86 -4.77
C GLU A 40 -9.88 -8.07 -4.36
N GLN A 41 -10.31 -9.27 -4.73
CA GLN A 41 -9.61 -10.53 -4.45
C GLN A 41 -8.21 -10.57 -5.09
N ILE A 42 -8.08 -10.03 -6.30
CA ILE A 42 -6.80 -9.96 -7.01
C ILE A 42 -5.87 -8.96 -6.32
N VAL A 43 -6.41 -7.80 -5.94
CA VAL A 43 -5.65 -6.77 -5.23
C VAL A 43 -5.14 -7.30 -3.89
N LEU A 44 -6.00 -7.95 -3.11
CA LEU A 44 -5.62 -8.55 -1.83
C LEU A 44 -4.61 -9.68 -1.99
N GLY A 45 -4.78 -10.57 -2.97
CA GLY A 45 -3.83 -11.66 -3.20
C GLY A 45 -2.46 -11.17 -3.66
N VAL A 46 -2.40 -10.10 -4.47
CA VAL A 46 -1.13 -9.46 -4.84
C VAL A 46 -0.48 -8.79 -3.62
N MET A 47 -1.26 -8.13 -2.77
CA MET A 47 -0.74 -7.56 -1.53
C MET A 47 -0.17 -8.64 -0.60
N GLU A 48 -0.89 -9.74 -0.40
CA GLU A 48 -0.42 -10.89 0.40
C GLU A 48 0.88 -11.49 -0.17
N ALA A 49 0.96 -11.65 -1.49
CA ALA A 49 2.18 -12.13 -2.14
C ALA A 49 3.37 -11.17 -1.92
N ILE A 50 3.14 -9.86 -1.98
CA ILE A 50 4.16 -8.86 -1.67
C ILE A 50 4.60 -8.97 -0.21
N GLU A 51 3.67 -9.05 0.75
CA GLU A 51 4.00 -9.24 2.17
C GLU A 51 4.85 -10.49 2.39
N GLY A 52 4.48 -11.62 1.78
CA GLY A 52 5.24 -12.87 1.87
C GLY A 52 6.66 -12.76 1.34
N LEU A 53 6.89 -11.97 0.29
CA LEU A 53 8.23 -11.76 -0.29
C LEU A 53 9.12 -10.84 0.55
N VAL A 54 8.53 -9.90 1.31
CA VAL A 54 9.28 -8.87 2.04
C VAL A 54 9.40 -9.12 3.54
N GLY A 55 8.92 -10.28 4.02
CA GLY A 55 9.08 -10.70 5.41
C GLY A 55 7.86 -10.44 6.31
N GLY A 56 6.69 -10.23 5.72
CA GLY A 56 5.42 -10.05 6.42
C GLY A 56 5.02 -8.58 6.62
N PRO A 57 3.86 -8.34 7.26
CA PRO A 57 3.36 -7.01 7.51
C PRO A 57 4.32 -6.24 8.43
N TRP A 58 4.38 -4.92 8.27
CA TRP A 58 5.08 -4.09 9.25
C TRP A 58 4.47 -4.27 10.63
N PRO A 59 5.31 -4.24 11.69
CA PRO A 59 4.79 -4.24 13.04
C PRO A 59 3.79 -3.08 13.20
N PRO A 60 2.71 -3.26 13.97
CA PRO A 60 1.75 -2.19 14.22
C PRO A 60 2.49 -0.95 14.69
N VAL A 61 2.33 0.18 13.99
CA VAL A 61 2.74 1.47 14.53
C VAL A 61 1.89 1.69 15.78
N ALA A 62 2.54 1.68 16.94
CA ALA A 62 1.91 2.10 18.19
C ALA A 62 1.32 3.50 17.96
N ARG A 63 0.04 3.70 18.28
CA ARG A 63 -0.72 4.94 17.99
C ARG A 63 -0.25 6.18 18.77
N ASP A 64 0.94 6.14 19.38
CA ASP A 64 1.43 7.14 20.33
C ASP A 64 2.80 7.70 19.95
N ALA A 65 3.14 7.81 18.65
CA ALA A 65 4.25 8.66 18.26
C ALA A 65 3.80 10.13 18.38
N PRO A 66 4.29 10.92 19.35
CA PRO A 66 3.94 12.33 19.43
C PRO A 66 4.45 13.01 18.16
N VAL A 67 3.53 13.62 17.41
CA VAL A 67 3.87 14.60 16.40
C VAL A 67 4.45 15.82 17.13
N SER A 68 5.77 15.98 17.03
CA SER A 68 6.49 17.16 17.54
C SER A 68 6.19 18.40 16.71
#